data_AF-A0A7W1TR77-F1
#
_entry.id   AF-A0A7W1TR77-F1
#
_cell.length_a   1.000
_cell.length_b   1.000
_cell.length_c   1.000
_cell.angle_alpha   90.00
_cell.angle_beta   90.00
_cell.angle_gamma   90.00
#
_symmetry.space_group_name_H-M   'P 1'
#
loop_
_entity.id
_entity.type
_entity.pdbx_description
1 polymer ?
#
loop_
_entity_poly.entity_id
_entity_poly.type
_entity_poly.pdbx_seq_one_letter_code
_entity_poly.pdbx_strand_id
1 'polypeptide(L)'
;MALHSSEHDEYRVAAVMGIVQGLSEFLPVSSSAHLSVIPWLLDWNGEEYAFFNTQTFDVALHMGTLLALVVTFWQDWLILIGHAHRPHTPAGRLFWLLVLASLPGAAVGAVLESRASG
;
A
#
# COMPACT_ATOMS: atom_id res chain seq x y z
N MET A 1 -5.43 24.65 -25.77
CA MET A 1 -4.72 25.37 -24.70
C MET A 1 -5.17 24.96 -23.29
N ALA A 2 -6.36 24.36 -23.11
CA ALA A 2 -6.84 23.86 -21.81
C ALA A 2 -6.32 22.44 -21.39
N LEU A 3 -5.81 21.63 -22.32
CA LEU A 3 -5.30 20.27 -21.98
C LEU A 3 -3.91 20.30 -21.32
N HIS A 4 -3.16 21.39 -21.45
CA HIS A 4 -1.80 21.48 -20.91
C HIS A 4 -1.79 21.91 -19.42
N SER A 5 -2.86 22.53 -18.93
CA SER A 5 -2.98 22.89 -17.51
C SER A 5 -3.41 21.71 -16.65
N SER A 6 -4.23 20.79 -17.16
CA SER A 6 -4.73 19.64 -16.40
C SER A 6 -3.64 18.61 -16.10
N GLU A 7 -2.74 18.33 -17.06
CA GLU A 7 -1.63 17.37 -16.85
C GLU A 7 -0.73 17.78 -15.67
N HIS A 8 -0.45 19.09 -15.52
CA HIS A 8 0.36 19.58 -14.40
C HIS A 8 -0.34 19.41 -13.05
N ASP A 9 -1.66 19.56 -13.00
CA ASP A 9 -2.42 19.39 -11.76
C ASP A 9 -2.55 17.91 -11.38
N GLU A 10 -2.72 17.00 -12.35
CA GLU A 10 -2.70 15.55 -12.12
C GLU A 10 -1.40 15.07 -11.45
N TYR A 11 -0.23 15.49 -11.96
CA TYR A 11 1.05 15.11 -11.34
C TYR A 11 1.21 15.67 -9.93
N ARG A 12 0.67 16.86 -9.66
CA ARG A 12 0.71 17.48 -8.32
C ARG A 12 -0.15 16.70 -7.34
N VAL A 13 -1.37 16.31 -7.74
CA VAL A 13 -2.26 15.48 -6.94
C VAL A 13 -1.61 14.13 -6.65
N ALA A 14 -1.09 13.46 -7.69
CA ALA A 14 -0.41 12.18 -7.54
C ALA A 14 0.81 12.27 -6.58
N ALA A 15 1.61 13.34 -6.69
CA ALA A 15 2.75 13.56 -5.81
C ALA A 15 2.33 13.78 -4.35
N VAL A 16 1.30 14.61 -4.11
CA VAL A 16 0.79 14.86 -2.75
C VAL A 16 0.20 13.59 -2.15
N MET A 17 -0.66 12.88 -2.89
CA MET A 17 -1.27 11.64 -2.43
C MET A 17 -0.22 10.55 -2.18
N GLY A 18 0.82 10.47 -3.02
CA GLY A 18 1.96 9.58 -2.82
C GLY A 18 2.77 9.89 -1.57
N ILE A 19 3.01 11.18 -1.27
CA ILE A 19 3.67 11.60 -0.02
C ILE A 19 2.80 11.25 1.18
N VAL A 20 1.49 11.53 1.13
CA VAL A 20 0.54 11.20 2.19
C VAL A 20 0.54 9.70 2.46
N GLN A 21 0.44 8.86 1.42
CA GLN A 21 0.54 7.40 1.58
C GLN A 21 1.89 7.00 2.17
N GLY A 22 3.00 7.48 1.60
CA GLY A 22 4.34 7.12 2.05
C GLY A 22 4.61 7.47 3.51
N LEU A 23 4.07 8.59 3.99
CA LEU A 23 4.20 9.00 5.39
C LEU A 23 3.24 8.26 6.32
N SER A 24 1.99 8.03 5.89
CA SER A 24 0.94 7.46 6.75
C SER A 24 0.97 5.94 6.82
N GLU A 25 1.47 5.25 5.80
CA GLU A 25 1.48 3.77 5.74
C GLU A 25 2.35 3.13 6.82
N PHE A 26 3.46 3.77 7.19
CA PHE A 26 4.39 3.26 8.20
C PHE A 26 4.04 3.73 9.62
N LEU A 27 3.06 4.62 9.75
CA LEU A 27 2.57 5.13 11.03
C LEU A 27 1.23 4.46 11.36
N PRO A 28 0.93 4.14 12.63
CA PRO A 28 -0.34 3.54 13.02
C PRO A 28 -1.47 4.58 13.07
N VAL A 29 -1.72 5.26 11.94
CA VAL A 29 -2.65 6.40 11.82
C VAL A 29 -3.73 6.22 10.73
N SER A 30 -3.81 5.03 10.12
CA SER A 30 -4.72 4.68 9.01
C SER A 30 -4.46 5.50 7.73
N SER A 31 -3.74 4.92 6.78
CA SER A 31 -3.43 5.54 5.48
C SER A 31 -4.69 5.76 4.64
N SER A 32 -5.60 4.79 4.59
CA SER A 32 -6.87 4.90 3.83
C SER A 32 -7.75 6.07 4.28
N ALA A 33 -7.76 6.40 5.59
CA ALA A 33 -8.50 7.55 6.09
C ALA A 33 -7.91 8.87 5.56
N HIS A 34 -6.58 8.98 5.49
CA HIS A 34 -5.92 10.16 4.94
C HIS A 34 -6.17 10.29 3.43
N LEU A 35 -6.12 9.18 2.68
CA LEU A 35 -6.43 9.19 1.25
C LEU A 35 -7.89 9.56 0.95
N SER A 36 -8.82 9.35 1.88
CA SER A 36 -10.21 9.83 1.74
C SER A 36 -10.38 11.31 2.15
N VAL A 37 -9.68 11.75 3.20
CA VAL A 37 -9.85 13.10 3.77
C VAL A 37 -9.09 14.18 2.99
N ILE A 38 -7.91 13.87 2.47
CA ILE A 38 -7.07 14.87 1.77
C ILE A 38 -7.72 15.38 0.48
N PRO A 39 -8.25 14.52 -0.42
CA PRO A 39 -8.98 14.99 -1.59
C PRO A 39 -10.22 15.81 -1.22
N TRP A 40 -10.93 15.40 -0.17
CA TRP A 40 -12.07 16.16 0.34
C TRP A 40 -11.67 17.56 0.83
N LEU A 41 -10.57 17.67 1.59
CA LEU A 41 -10.07 18.93 2.15
C LEU A 41 -9.54 19.90 1.10
N LEU A 42 -8.96 19.37 0.01
CA LEU A 42 -8.35 20.15 -1.06
C LEU A 42 -9.29 20.38 -2.27
N ASP A 43 -10.57 20.00 -2.13
CA ASP A 43 -11.60 20.07 -3.17
C ASP A 43 -11.28 19.28 -4.45
N TRP A 44 -10.53 18.17 -4.31
CA TRP A 44 -10.22 17.23 -5.38
C TRP A 44 -11.30 16.15 -5.54
N ASN A 45 -12.57 16.55 -5.48
CA ASN A 45 -13.73 15.64 -5.61
C ASN A 45 -14.42 15.74 -6.97
N GLY A 46 -13.99 16.67 -7.84
CA GLY A 46 -14.53 16.85 -9.18
C GLY A 46 -14.21 15.69 -10.12
N GLU A 47 -14.92 15.63 -11.26
CA GLU A 47 -14.73 14.57 -12.27
C GLU A 47 -13.28 14.49 -12.80
N GLU A 48 -12.57 15.61 -12.85
CA GLU A 48 -11.15 15.69 -13.21
C GLU A 48 -10.25 14.84 -12.28
N TYR A 49 -10.63 14.69 -11.01
CA TYR A 49 -9.87 13.95 -10.01
C TYR A 49 -10.47 12.57 -9.70
N ALA A 50 -11.51 12.14 -10.42
CA ALA A 50 -12.24 10.91 -10.13
C ALA A 50 -11.32 9.68 -10.08
N PHE A 51 -10.28 9.64 -10.93
CA PHE A 51 -9.28 8.57 -10.92
C PHE A 51 -8.54 8.46 -9.58
N PHE A 52 -8.13 9.58 -8.99
CA PHE A 52 -7.36 9.61 -7.74
C PHE A 52 -8.18 9.28 -6.49
N ASN A 53 -9.52 9.27 -6.61
CA ASN A 53 -10.44 8.85 -5.56
C ASN A 53 -10.93 7.41 -5.73
N THR A 54 -10.29 6.65 -6.63
CA THR A 54 -10.61 5.23 -6.84
C THR A 54 -9.76 4.32 -5.98
N GLN A 55 -10.32 3.18 -5.63
CA GLN A 55 -9.58 2.13 -4.93
C GLN A 55 -8.42 1.57 -5.78
N THR A 56 -8.49 1.68 -7.11
CA THR A 56 -7.38 1.30 -7.99
C THR A 56 -6.16 2.19 -7.76
N PHE A 57 -6.36 3.50 -7.60
CA PHE A 57 -5.28 4.43 -7.29
C PHE A 57 -4.72 4.16 -5.88
N ASP A 58 -5.58 3.95 -4.89
CA ASP A 58 -5.15 3.56 -3.54
C ASP A 58 -4.25 2.31 -3.58
N VAL A 59 -4.67 1.27 -4.30
CA VAL A 59 -3.87 0.05 -4.47
C VAL A 59 -2.52 0.35 -5.13
N ALA A 60 -2.47 1.20 -6.16
CA ALA A 60 -1.21 1.60 -6.79
C ALA A 60 -0.26 2.30 -5.81
N LEU A 61 -0.78 3.16 -4.95
CA LEU A 61 0.01 3.81 -3.89
C LEU A 61 0.53 2.79 -2.85
N HIS A 62 -0.29 1.82 -2.43
CA HIS A 62 0.13 0.73 -1.55
C HIS A 62 1.19 -0.16 -2.20
N MET A 63 1.13 -0.39 -3.52
CA MET A 63 2.20 -1.09 -4.24
C MET A 63 3.52 -0.31 -4.20
N GLY A 64 3.46 1.03 -4.25
CA GLY A 64 4.63 1.89 -4.10
C GLY A 64 5.30 1.74 -2.72
N THR A 65 4.52 1.77 -1.64
CA THR A 65 5.07 1.59 -0.28
C THR A 65 5.54 0.16 -0.02
N LEU A 66 4.84 -0.85 -0.56
CA LEU A 66 5.29 -2.24 -0.54
C LEU A 66 6.64 -2.40 -1.24
N LEU A 67 6.80 -1.83 -2.43
CA LEU A 67 8.07 -1.85 -3.16
C LEU A 67 9.18 -1.17 -2.35
N ALA A 68 8.89 -0.02 -1.73
CA ALA A 68 9.85 0.68 -0.87
C ALA A 68 10.32 -0.22 0.29
N LEU A 69 9.43 -0.98 0.94
CA LEU A 69 9.80 -1.96 1.97
C LEU A 69 10.66 -3.10 1.42
N VAL A 70 10.29 -3.68 0.29
CA VAL A 70 11.04 -4.79 -0.33
C VAL A 70 12.46 -4.37 -0.67
N VAL A 71 12.63 -3.17 -1.27
CA VAL A 71 13.94 -2.64 -1.64
C VAL A 71 14.76 -2.26 -0.40
N THR A 72 14.15 -1.60 0.59
CA THR A 72 14.85 -1.16 1.80
C THR A 72 15.37 -2.34 2.62
N PHE A 73 14.55 -3.38 2.78
CA PHE A 73 14.89 -4.59 3.55
C PHE A 73 15.40 -5.73 2.68
N TRP A 74 15.93 -5.44 1.48
CA TRP A 74 16.31 -6.46 0.50
C TRP A 74 17.28 -7.51 1.08
N GLN A 75 18.26 -7.07 1.87
CA GLN A 75 19.22 -7.96 2.51
C GLN A 75 18.56 -8.84 3.58
N ASP A 76 17.68 -8.28 4.40
CA ASP A 76 16.94 -9.02 5.42
C ASP A 76 16.04 -10.10 4.79
N TRP A 77 15.38 -9.78 3.67
CA TRP A 77 14.59 -10.76 2.91
C TRP A 77 15.45 -11.94 2.44
N LEU A 78 16.62 -11.67 1.87
CA LEU A 78 17.56 -12.73 1.46
C LEU A 78 18.02 -13.59 2.65
N ILE A 79 18.29 -12.98 3.80
CA ILE A 79 18.67 -13.69 5.02
C ILE A 79 17.53 -14.57 5.52
N LEU A 80 16.30 -14.04 5.58
CA LEU A 80 15.11 -14.77 6.04
C LEU A 80 14.82 -15.98 5.14
N ILE A 81 14.80 -15.78 3.83
CA ILE A 81 14.57 -16.84 2.85
C ILE A 81 15.71 -17.86 2.90
N GLY A 82 16.97 -17.42 2.97
CA GLY A 82 18.12 -18.32 3.08
C GLY A 82 18.13 -19.18 4.35
N HIS A 83 17.47 -18.72 5.42
CA HIS A 83 17.32 -19.46 6.68
C HIS A 83 15.99 -20.22 6.81
N ALA A 84 15.14 -20.24 5.78
CA ALA A 84 13.84 -20.92 5.83
C ALA A 84 13.96 -22.42 6.21
N HIS A 85 15.02 -23.09 5.75
CA HIS A 85 15.32 -24.49 6.08
C HIS A 85 15.94 -24.70 7.48
N ARG A 86 16.26 -23.63 8.22
CA ARG A 86 16.91 -23.67 9.52
C ARG A 86 16.03 -23.00 10.60
N PRO A 87 14.86 -23.57 10.94
CA PRO A 87 13.88 -22.94 11.83
C PRO A 87 14.39 -22.72 13.27
N HIS A 88 15.45 -23.41 13.68
CA HIS A 88 16.10 -23.22 14.97
C HIS A 88 16.95 -21.94 15.06
N THR A 89 17.31 -21.34 13.92
CA THR A 89 18.03 -20.06 13.90
C THR A 89 17.07 -18.89 14.14
N PRO A 90 17.52 -17.76 14.70
CA PRO A 90 16.65 -16.58 14.90
C PRO A 90 15.96 -16.12 13.60
N ALA A 91 16.69 -16.09 12.49
CA ALA A 91 16.15 -15.71 11.18
C ALA A 91 15.15 -16.73 10.63
N GLY A 92 15.45 -18.03 10.70
CA GLY A 92 14.52 -19.07 10.26
C GLY A 92 13.24 -19.10 11.09
N ARG A 93 13.33 -18.86 12.41
CA ARG A 93 12.16 -18.70 13.28
C ARG A 93 11.34 -17.49 12.87
N LEU A 94 11.97 -16.34 12.62
CA LEU A 94 11.28 -15.12 12.19
C LEU A 94 10.58 -15.32 10.84
N PHE A 95 11.23 -15.97 9.87
CA PHE A 95 10.63 -16.31 8.58
C PHE A 95 9.31 -17.08 8.76
N TRP A 96 9.32 -18.16 9.54
CA TRP A 96 8.11 -18.95 9.78
C TRP A 96 7.06 -18.21 10.60
N LEU A 97 7.46 -17.36 11.56
CA LEU A 97 6.52 -16.51 12.28
C LEU A 97 5.81 -15.54 11.35
N LEU A 98 6.53 -14.92 10.40
CA LEU A 98 5.93 -14.03 9.40
C LEU A 98 4.94 -14.80 8.51
N VAL A 99 5.33 -15.98 7.99
CA VAL A 99 4.44 -16.84 7.19
C VAL A 99 3.17 -17.19 7.96
N LEU A 100 3.32 -17.70 9.19
CA LEU A 100 2.18 -18.11 10.02
C LEU A 100 1.31 -16.92 10.44
N ALA A 101 1.89 -15.74 10.64
CA ALA A 101 1.14 -14.53 10.97
C ALA A 101 0.33 -14.00 9.76
N SER A 102 0.84 -14.14 8.55
CA SER A 102 0.15 -13.69 7.32
C SER A 102 -1.00 -14.62 6.89
N LEU A 103 -0.90 -15.93 7.16
CA LEU A 103 -1.89 -16.92 6.71
C LEU A 103 -3.34 -16.65 7.18
N PRO A 104 -3.62 -16.34 8.47
CA PRO A 104 -4.97 -16.04 8.92
C PRO A 104 -5.58 -14.84 8.20
N GLY A 105 -4.79 -13.78 7.99
CA GLY A 105 -5.23 -12.59 7.26
C GLY A 105 -5.61 -12.91 5.81
N ALA A 106 -4.77 -13.68 5.12
CA ALA A 106 -5.04 -14.12 3.75
C ALA A 106 -6.27 -15.03 3.66
N ALA A 107 -6.43 -15.97 4.59
CA ALA A 107 -7.57 -16.89 4.62
C ALA A 107 -8.89 -16.15 4.88
N VAL A 108 -8.91 -15.26 5.88
CA VAL A 108 -10.09 -14.42 6.17
C VAL A 108 -10.42 -13.53 4.98
N GLY A 109 -9.42 -12.89 4.36
CA GLY A 109 -9.60 -12.09 3.16
C GLY A 109 -10.24 -12.87 2.01
N ALA A 110 -9.70 -14.06 1.69
CA ALA A 110 -10.23 -14.91 0.62
C ALA A 110 -11.68 -15.37 0.89
N VAL A 111 -12.00 -15.73 2.14
CA VAL A 111 -13.36 -16.14 2.52
C VAL A 111 -14.34 -14.97 2.44
N LEU A 112 -13.96 -13.78 2.88
CA LEU A 112 -14.83 -12.61 2.86
C LEU A 112 -15.04 -12.08 1.43
N GLU A 113 -14.01 -12.09 0.59
CA GLU A 113 -14.12 -11.74 -0.83
C GLU A 113 -15.18 -12.61 -1.51
N SER A 114 -15.14 -13.93 -1.29
CA SER A 114 -16.13 -14.86 -1.86
C SER A 114 -17.59 -14.61 -1.43
N ARG A 115 -17.80 -13.85 -0.35
CA ARG A 115 -19.14 -13.45 0.12
C ARG A 115 -19.53 -12.05 -0.34
N ALA A 116 -18.57 -11.19 -0.65
CA ALA A 116 -18.81 -9.83 -1.14
C ALA A 116 -19.05 -9.81 -2.66
N SER A 117 -18.51 -10.78 -3.39
CA SER A 117 -18.62 -10.90 -4.84
C SER A 117 -19.83 -11.72 -5.34
N GLY A 118 -20.79 -12.06 -4.46
CA GLY A 118 -21.99 -12.84 -4.78
C GLY A 118 -23.26 -12.09 -4.43
#